data_AF-A0A947AZP7-F1
#
_entry.id   AF-A0A947AZP7-F1
#
_cell.length_a   1.000
_cell.length_b   1.000
_cell.length_c   1.000
_cell.angle_alpha   90.00
_cell.angle_beta   90.00
_cell.angle_gamma   90.00
#
_symmetry.space_group_name_H-M   'P 1'
#
loop_
_entity.id
_entity.type
_entity.pdbx_description
1 polymer ?
#
loop_
_entity_poly.entity_id
_entity_poly.type
_entity_poly.pdbx_seq_one_letter_code
_entity_poly.pdbx_strand_id
1 'polypeptide(L)'
;MLRNEAHASTYQDARRTHWDNVARKKDNWTSWGAYYHKRLIQIYQFLVAPGQRVIEIGCGTGELLASLKPVFGVGIDFSHEMVKRAAERHPELHFIQ
;
A
#
# COMPACT_ATOMS: atom_id res chain seq x y z
N MET A 1 -13.55 17.07 -24.28
CA MET A 1 -13.59 16.24 -23.04
C MET A 1 -13.02 14.84 -23.28
N LEU A 2 -13.43 14.10 -24.33
CA LEU A 2 -12.98 12.73 -24.63
C LEU A 2 -11.44 12.50 -24.73
N ARG A 3 -10.66 13.48 -25.20
CA ARG A 3 -9.21 13.30 -25.40
C ARG A 3 -8.43 13.27 -24.07
N ASN A 4 -8.89 13.97 -23.03
CA ASN A 4 -8.21 13.99 -21.73
C ASN A 4 -8.43 12.70 -20.93
N GLU A 5 -9.60 12.08 -21.06
CA GLU A 5 -9.94 10.82 -20.37
C GLU A 5 -9.11 9.65 -20.89
N ALA A 6 -8.91 9.57 -22.22
CA ALA A 6 -8.07 8.54 -22.83
C ALA A 6 -6.59 8.65 -22.39
N HIS A 7 -6.04 9.86 -22.29
CA HIS A 7 -4.67 10.07 -21.80
C HIS A 7 -4.52 9.72 -20.31
N ALA A 8 -5.52 10.04 -19.49
CA ALA A 8 -5.54 9.69 -18.07
C ALA A 8 -5.63 8.16 -17.87
N SER A 9 -6.45 7.46 -18.65
CA SER A 9 -6.58 5.99 -18.58
C SER A 9 -5.27 5.30 -18.93
N THR A 10 -4.62 5.67 -20.05
CA THR A 10 -3.34 5.07 -20.46
C THR A 10 -2.25 5.30 -19.41
N TYR A 11 -2.22 6.49 -18.78
CA TYR A 11 -1.28 6.77 -17.70
C TYR A 11 -1.54 5.87 -16.48
N GLN A 12 -2.81 5.71 -16.07
CA GLN A 12 -3.19 4.85 -14.96
C GLN A 12 -2.83 3.39 -15.22
N ASP A 13 -3.09 2.88 -16.43
CA ASP A 13 -2.76 1.51 -16.82
C ASP A 13 -1.25 1.24 -16.76
N ALA A 14 -0.44 2.14 -17.33
CA ALA A 14 1.01 2.02 -17.29
C ALA A 14 1.54 2.00 -15.85
N ARG A 15 0.96 2.81 -14.95
CA ARG A 15 1.34 2.85 -13.53
C ARG A 15 0.89 1.58 -12.79
N ARG A 16 -0.32 1.08 -13.03
CA ARG A 16 -0.79 -0.19 -12.46
C ARG A 16 0.13 -1.34 -12.83
N THR A 17 0.41 -1.52 -14.13
CA THR A 17 1.32 -2.57 -14.59
C THR A 17 2.72 -2.45 -14.00
N HIS A 18 3.24 -1.22 -13.88
CA HIS A 18 4.54 -0.99 -13.24
C HIS A 18 4.55 -1.45 -11.78
N TRP A 19 3.57 -1.04 -10.99
CA TRP A 19 3.51 -1.39 -9.57
C TRP A 19 3.18 -2.85 -9.32
N ASP A 20 2.39 -3.49 -10.19
CA ASP A 20 2.18 -4.94 -10.15
C ASP A 20 3.50 -5.70 -10.31
N ASN A 21 4.34 -5.26 -11.25
CA ASN A 21 5.67 -5.85 -11.44
C ASN A 21 6.60 -5.59 -10.26
N VAL A 22 6.53 -4.41 -9.63
CA VAL A 22 7.29 -4.12 -8.40
C VAL A 22 6.84 -5.02 -7.25
N ALA A 23 5.54 -5.23 -7.07
CA ALA A 23 4.98 -6.09 -6.03
C ALA A 23 5.51 -7.53 -6.16
N ARG A 24 5.43 -8.12 -7.37
CA ARG A 24 5.94 -9.48 -7.65
C ARG A 24 7.44 -9.61 -7.42
N LYS A 25 8.23 -8.59 -7.79
CA LYS A 25 9.68 -8.60 -7.56
C LYS A 25 10.04 -8.56 -6.07
N LYS A 26 9.22 -7.88 -5.26
CA LYS A 26 9.42 -7.76 -3.80
C LYS A 26 9.29 -9.09 -3.06
N ASP A 27 8.61 -10.10 -3.64
CA ASP A 27 8.49 -11.43 -3.01
C ASP A 27 9.84 -12.13 -2.89
N ASN A 28 10.74 -11.90 -3.85
CA ASN A 28 12.03 -12.57 -3.96
C ASN A 28 13.21 -11.67 -3.59
N TRP A 29 12.95 -10.40 -3.23
CA TRP A 29 14.00 -9.42 -3.00
C TRP A 29 13.77 -8.64 -1.69
N THR A 30 14.63 -8.89 -0.71
CA THR A 30 14.73 -8.08 0.50
C THR A 30 15.37 -6.74 0.18
N SER A 31 14.59 -5.67 0.35
CA SER A 31 14.96 -4.31 0.00
C SER A 31 16.09 -3.75 0.89
N TRP A 32 17.05 -3.05 0.28
CA TRP A 32 17.99 -2.14 0.97
C TRP A 32 17.27 -1.00 1.74
N GLY A 33 15.99 -0.78 1.45
CA GLY A 33 15.11 0.19 2.12
C GLY A 33 14.50 -0.28 3.44
N ALA A 34 14.91 -1.42 4.00
CA ALA A 34 14.39 -1.90 5.29
C ALA A 34 14.54 -0.87 6.41
N TYR A 35 15.68 -0.17 6.46
CA TYR A 35 15.90 0.92 7.42
C TYR A 35 14.91 2.07 7.24
N TYR A 36 14.67 2.47 5.99
CA TYR A 36 13.71 3.52 5.66
C TYR A 36 12.29 3.16 6.10
N HIS A 37 11.82 1.95 5.79
CA HIS A 37 10.50 1.49 6.23
C HIS A 37 10.38 1.41 7.75
N LYS A 38 11.42 0.91 8.44
CA LYS A 38 11.46 0.89 9.91
C LYS A 38 11.36 2.31 10.49
N ARG A 39 12.05 3.28 9.89
CA ARG A 39 11.99 4.68 10.32
C ARG A 39 10.61 5.29 10.11
N LEU A 40 9.96 5.02 8.97
CA LEU A 40 8.59 5.47 8.74
C LEU A 40 7.63 4.90 9.79
N ILE A 41 7.70 3.61 10.08
CA ILE A 41 6.87 2.97 11.11
C ILE A 41 7.01 3.68 12.46
N GLN A 42 8.25 3.95 12.89
CA GLN A 42 8.50 4.67 14.15
C GLN A 42 7.89 6.06 14.18
N ILE A 43 8.02 6.82 13.09
CA ILE A 43 7.47 8.17 13.00
C ILE A 43 5.94 8.12 13.07
N TYR A 44 5.31 7.23 12.31
CA TYR A 44 3.85 7.16 12.27
C TYR A 44 3.26 6.60 13.56
N GLN A 45 3.91 5.63 14.23
CA GLN A 45 3.48 5.16 15.55
C GLN A 45 3.58 6.25 16.63
N PHE A 46 4.48 7.22 16.46
CA PHE A 46 4.54 8.39 17.35
C PHE A 46 3.39 9.37 17.07
N LEU A 47 3.01 9.55 15.80
CA LEU A 47 1.96 10.48 15.39
C LEU A 47 0.54 9.93 15.55
N VAL A 48 0.38 8.62 15.41
CA VAL A 48 -0.90 7.92 15.40
C VAL A 48 -0.95 6.98 16.60
N ALA A 49 -1.79 7.31 17.57
CA ALA A 49 -2.02 6.42 18.70
C ALA A 49 -2.62 5.07 18.24
N PRO A 50 -2.32 3.95 18.91
CA PRO A 50 -3.00 2.69 18.65
C PRO A 50 -4.52 2.79 18.82
N GLY A 51 -5.27 1.94 18.12
CA GLY A 51 -6.74 1.88 18.21
C GLY A 51 -7.48 2.98 17.47
N GLN A 52 -6.79 3.87 16.75
CA GLN A 52 -7.45 4.82 15.86
C GLN A 52 -8.06 4.12 14.63
N ARG A 53 -9.01 4.77 13.96
CA ARG A 53 -9.49 4.36 12.63
C ARG A 53 -8.56 4.99 11.60
N VAL A 54 -7.94 4.19 10.75
CA VAL A 54 -6.87 4.66 9.86
C VAL A 54 -7.15 4.25 8.42
N ILE A 55 -6.94 5.18 7.50
CA ILE A 55 -6.92 4.94 6.06
C ILE A 55 -5.53 5.24 5.51
N GLU A 56 -4.95 4.31 4.76
CA GLU A 56 -3.66 4.49 4.07
C GLU A 56 -3.89 4.50 2.56
N ILE A 57 -3.49 5.58 1.88
CA ILE A 57 -3.58 5.71 0.41
C ILE A 57 -2.20 5.41 -0.19
N GLY A 58 -2.14 4.45 -1.11
CA GLY A 58 -0.89 3.86 -1.58
C GLY A 58 -0.30 2.91 -0.53
N CYS A 59 -1.12 1.99 -0.01
CA CYS A 59 -0.74 1.15 1.13
C CYS A 59 0.31 0.06 0.82
N GLY A 60 0.61 -0.17 -0.46
CA GLY A 60 1.51 -1.24 -0.87
C GLY A 60 1.11 -2.58 -0.27
N THR A 61 2.04 -3.26 0.40
CA THR A 61 1.79 -4.56 1.05
C THR A 61 1.25 -4.44 2.49
N GLY A 62 0.76 -3.28 2.93
CA GLY A 62 0.04 -3.10 4.20
C GLY A 62 0.88 -3.00 5.47
N GLU A 63 2.22 -3.10 5.39
CA GLU A 63 3.10 -3.14 6.56
C GLU A 63 2.99 -1.91 7.47
N LEU A 64 2.86 -0.71 6.87
CA LEU A 64 2.76 0.52 7.65
C LEU A 64 1.42 0.54 8.38
N LEU A 65 0.28 0.40 7.68
CA LEU A 65 -1.04 0.34 8.31
C LEU A 65 -1.13 -0.68 9.46
N ALA A 66 -0.63 -1.90 9.25
CA ALA A 66 -0.62 -2.94 10.28
C ALA A 66 0.19 -2.53 11.52
N SER A 67 1.34 -1.89 11.31
CA SER A 67 2.18 -1.42 12.40
C SER A 67 1.50 -0.36 13.30
N LEU A 68 0.50 0.36 12.79
CA LEU A 68 -0.25 1.38 13.55
C LEU A 68 -1.31 0.79 14.48
N LYS A 69 -1.59 -0.52 14.39
CA LYS A 69 -2.56 -1.25 15.23
C LYS A 69 -3.92 -0.54 15.30
N PRO A 70 -4.54 -0.24 14.14
CA PRO A 70 -5.83 0.43 14.12
C PRO A 70 -6.93 -0.48 14.67
N VAL A 71 -7.98 0.10 15.26
CA VAL A 71 -9.21 -0.66 15.57
C VAL A 71 -10.00 -1.00 14.30
N PHE A 72 -9.82 -0.18 13.26
CA PHE A 72 -10.36 -0.38 11.93
C PHE A 72 -9.41 0.28 10.92
N GLY A 73 -8.69 -0.54 10.15
CA GLY A 73 -7.74 -0.10 9.13
C GLY A 73 -8.23 -0.41 7.73
N VAL A 74 -8.09 0.56 6.81
CA VAL A 74 -8.35 0.40 5.38
C VAL A 74 -7.11 0.82 4.59
N GLY A 75 -6.52 -0.10 3.85
CA GLY A 75 -5.47 0.20 2.86
C GLY A 75 -6.07 0.32 1.46
N ILE A 76 -5.69 1.37 0.73
CA ILE A 76 -6.07 1.56 -0.67
C ILE A 76 -4.80 1.54 -1.52
N ASP A 77 -4.78 0.71 -2.56
CA ASP A 77 -3.70 0.72 -3.55
C ASP A 77 -4.23 0.30 -4.92
N PHE A 78 -3.98 1.11 -5.94
CA PHE A 78 -4.41 0.83 -7.30
C PHE A 78 -3.78 -0.42 -7.95
N SER A 79 -2.70 -0.97 -7.38
CA SER A 79 -2.02 -2.18 -7.84
C SER A 79 -2.70 -3.40 -7.24
N HIS A 80 -3.26 -4.24 -8.11
CA HIS A 80 -3.93 -5.47 -7.69
C HIS A 80 -2.98 -6.40 -6.93
N GLU A 81 -1.73 -6.50 -7.39
CA GLU A 81 -0.72 -7.35 -6.77
C GLU A 81 -0.28 -6.85 -5.38
N MET A 82 -0.33 -5.52 -5.13
CA MET A 82 -0.08 -4.94 -3.81
C MET A 82 -1.22 -5.30 -2.85
N VAL A 83 -2.47 -5.00 -3.24
CA VAL A 83 -3.68 -5.28 -2.45
C VAL A 83 -3.78 -6.77 -2.11
N LYS A 84 -3.54 -7.65 -3.09
CA LYS A 84 -3.55 -9.10 -2.88
C LYS A 84 -2.56 -9.53 -1.79
N ARG A 85 -1.30 -9.08 -1.88
CA ARG A 85 -0.27 -9.40 -0.87
C ARG A 85 -0.56 -8.77 0.48
N ALA A 86 -1.12 -7.55 0.49
CA ALA A 86 -1.51 -6.89 1.73
C ALA A 86 -2.59 -7.70 2.47
N ALA A 87 -3.62 -8.15 1.74
CA ALA A 87 -4.68 -8.99 2.28
C ALA A 87 -4.18 -10.37 2.73
N GLU A 88 -3.22 -10.97 2.02
CA GLU A 88 -2.59 -12.23 2.42
C GLU A 88 -1.74 -12.10 3.69
N ARG A 89 -1.02 -10.98 3.87
CA ARG A 89 -0.12 -10.75 5.01
C ARG A 89 -0.83 -10.25 6.27
N HIS A 90 -1.87 -9.45 6.10
CA HIS A 90 -2.58 -8.76 7.18
C HIS A 90 -4.09 -9.01 7.06
N PRO A 91 -4.56 -10.27 7.21
CA PRO A 91 -5.96 -10.64 7.00
C PRO A 91 -6.94 -9.99 7.99
N GLU A 92 -6.44 -9.39 9.07
CA GLU A 92 -7.21 -8.60 10.04
C GLU A 92 -7.56 -7.18 9.55
N LEU A 93 -6.94 -6.73 8.45
CA LEU A 93 -7.16 -5.41 7.85
C LEU A 93 -8.02 -5.49 6.59
N HIS A 94 -8.53 -4.34 6.15
CA HIS A 94 -9.34 -4.24 4.93
C HIS A 94 -8.51 -3.61 3.82
N PHE A 95 -8.58 -4.16 2.61
CA PHE A 95 -7.86 -3.63 1.46
C PHE A 95 -8.78 -3.44 0.25
N ILE A 96 -8.60 -2.32 -0.44
CA ILE A 96 -9.41 -1.91 -1.60
C ILE A 96 -8.45 -1.52 -2.73
N GLN A 97 -8.81 -1.92 -3.96
CA GLN A 97 -8.12 -1.50 -5.18
C GLN A 97 -8.73 -0.22 -5.76
#